data_AF-A0A7G3BWD1-F1
#
_entry.id   AF-A0A7G3BWD1-F1
#
_cell.length_a   1.000
_cell.length_b   1.000
_cell.length_c   1.000
_cell.angle_alpha   90.00
_cell.angle_beta   90.00
_cell.angle_gamma   90.00
#
_symmetry.space_group_name_H-M   'P 1'
#
loop_
_entity.id
_entity.type
_entity.pdbx_description
1 polymer ?
#
loop_
_entity_poly.entity_id
_entity_poly.type
_entity_poly.pdbx_seq_one_letter_code
_entity_poly.pdbx_strand_id
1 'polypeptide(L)'
;MSNLYRIETLGDFLKIPADRIEECMKELACHLTAMRMTIDNFGLEPQGNEVKSFTWEDDGKQDLEIKASVGDQTINVKFSKEPKADTEG
;
A
#
# COMPACT_ATOMS: atom_id res chain seq x y z
N MET A 1 17.77 8.60 0.22
CA MET A 1 16.79 9.51 -0.40
C MET A 1 15.68 8.61 -0.89
N SER A 2 14.47 8.73 -0.33
CA SER A 2 13.32 7.99 -0.83
C SER A 2 12.70 8.73 -2.01
N ASN A 3 12.22 7.98 -3.00
CA ASN A 3 11.46 8.54 -4.11
C ASN A 3 9.98 8.29 -3.86
N LEU A 4 9.16 9.33 -3.94
CA LEU A 4 7.72 9.22 -3.75
C LEU A 4 7.00 9.17 -5.10
N TYR A 5 6.23 8.11 -5.32
CA TYR A 5 5.46 7.88 -6.53
C TYR A 5 3.97 7.89 -6.20
N ARG A 6 3.21 8.77 -6.84
CA ARG A 6 1.74 8.75 -6.79
C ARG A 6 1.20 8.06 -8.03
N ILE A 7 0.43 7.00 -7.82
CA ILE A 7 -0.18 6.17 -8.85
C ILE A 7 -1.68 6.44 -8.85
N GLU A 8 -2.16 7.10 -9.91
CA GLU A 8 -3.58 7.36 -10.16
C GLU A 8 -4.09 6.57 -11.36
N THR A 9 -3.18 6.24 -12.29
CA THR A 9 -3.45 5.49 -13.51
C THR A 9 -2.41 4.40 -13.70
N LEU A 10 -2.71 3.40 -14.54
CA LEU A 10 -1.74 2.36 -14.88
C LEU A 10 -0.48 2.93 -15.57
N GLY A 11 -0.58 4.07 -16.24
CA GLY A 11 0.58 4.72 -16.87
C GLY A 11 1.58 5.29 -15.86
N ASP A 12 1.14 5.57 -14.63
CA ASP A 12 2.04 6.12 -13.59
C ASP A 12 3.08 5.10 -13.12
N PHE A 13 2.81 3.79 -13.27
CA PHE A 13 3.81 2.76 -12.99
C PHE A 13 5.04 2.85 -13.89
N LEU A 14 4.91 3.44 -15.09
CA LEU A 14 6.04 3.64 -16.01
C LEU A 14 6.99 4.77 -15.55
N LYS A 15 6.61 5.55 -14.52
CA LYS A 15 7.47 6.55 -13.89
C LYS A 15 8.41 5.91 -12.86
N ILE A 16 8.14 4.67 -12.44
CA ILE A 16 8.97 3.91 -11.51
C ILE A 16 10.13 3.26 -12.29
N PRO A 17 11.37 3.27 -11.76
CA PRO A 17 12.48 2.52 -12.33
C PRO A 17 12.13 1.04 -12.55
N ALA A 18 12.50 0.49 -13.70
CA ALA A 18 12.06 -0.84 -14.12
C ALA A 18 12.41 -1.96 -13.12
N ASP A 19 13.58 -1.86 -12.47
CA ASP A 19 14.07 -2.77 -11.43
C ASP A 19 13.32 -2.66 -10.09
N ARG A 20 12.51 -1.62 -9.92
CA ARG A 20 11.74 -1.33 -8.70
C ARG A 20 10.24 -1.60 -8.85
N ILE A 21 9.74 -1.81 -10.07
CA ILE A 21 8.31 -2.07 -10.34
C ILE A 21 7.82 -3.29 -9.54
N GLU A 22 8.61 -4.37 -9.47
CA GLU A 22 8.21 -5.57 -8.72
C GLU A 22 8.03 -5.30 -7.23
N GLU A 23 8.91 -4.52 -6.60
CA GLU A 23 8.80 -4.15 -5.18
C GLU A 23 7.56 -3.29 -4.93
N CYS A 24 7.32 -2.29 -5.78
CA CYS A 24 6.10 -1.48 -5.75
C CYS A 24 4.83 -2.35 -5.86
N MET A 25 4.82 -3.35 -6.75
CA MET A 25 3.67 -4.24 -6.93
C MET A 25 3.47 -5.20 -5.75
N LYS A 26 4.55 -5.67 -5.11
CA LYS A 26 4.48 -6.48 -3.88
C LYS A 26 3.83 -5.68 -2.75
N GLU A 27 4.23 -4.44 -2.55
CA GLU A 27 3.63 -3.58 -1.53
C GLU A 27 2.16 -3.28 -1.84
N LEU A 28 1.82 -2.93 -3.08
CA LEU A 28 0.42 -2.74 -3.49
C LEU A 28 -0.43 -4.00 -3.22
N ALA A 29 0.09 -5.20 -3.53
CA ALA A 29 -0.60 -6.45 -3.26
C ALA A 29 -0.84 -6.67 -1.76
N CYS A 30 0.14 -6.36 -0.90
CA CYS A 30 -0.01 -6.40 0.55
C CYS A 30 -1.13 -5.45 1.02
N HIS A 31 -1.17 -4.21 0.49
CA HIS A 31 -2.18 -3.22 0.85
C HIS A 31 -3.59 -3.68 0.47
N LEU A 32 -3.76 -4.15 -0.77
CA LEU A 32 -5.05 -4.64 -1.27
C LEU A 32 -5.54 -5.87 -0.49
N THR A 33 -4.63 -6.77 -0.12
CA THR A 33 -4.96 -7.94 0.70
C THR A 33 -5.45 -7.53 2.09
N ALA A 34 -4.74 -6.61 2.75
CA ALA A 34 -5.14 -6.12 4.07
C ALA A 34 -6.49 -5.39 4.04
N MET A 35 -6.76 -4.58 3.01
CA MET A 35 -8.06 -3.96 2.81
C MET A 35 -9.16 -4.99 2.59
N ARG A 36 -8.91 -6.01 1.75
CA ARG A 36 -9.90 -7.07 1.50
C ARG A 36 -10.24 -7.85 2.77
N MET A 37 -9.23 -8.25 3.54
CA MET A 37 -9.42 -8.90 4.84
C MET A 37 -10.23 -8.03 5.81
N THR A 38 -10.00 -6.71 5.79
CA THR A 38 -10.77 -5.75 6.59
C THR A 38 -12.24 -5.76 6.17
N ILE A 39 -12.53 -5.61 4.88
CA ILE A 39 -13.88 -5.66 4.32
C ILE A 39 -14.60 -6.96 4.73
N ASP A 40 -13.92 -8.10 4.56
CA ASP A 40 -14.45 -9.43 4.91
C ASP A 40 -14.75 -9.54 6.42
N ASN A 41 -13.84 -9.08 7.28
CA ASN A 41 -14.02 -9.11 8.74
C ASN A 41 -15.21 -8.27 9.23
N PHE A 42 -15.54 -7.19 8.53
CA PHE A 42 -16.68 -6.34 8.85
C PHE A 42 -17.97 -6.79 8.13
N GLY A 43 -17.94 -7.86 7.33
CA GLY A 43 -19.08 -8.34 6.56
C GLY A 43 -19.59 -7.31 5.54
N LEU A 44 -18.69 -6.48 5.02
CA LEU A 44 -18.99 -5.44 4.04
C LEU A 44 -18.80 -6.00 2.62
N GLU A 45 -19.50 -5.40 1.66
CA GLU A 45 -19.31 -5.69 0.24
C GLU A 45 -18.37 -4.65 -0.39
N PRO A 46 -17.37 -5.06 -1.19
CA PRO A 46 -16.52 -4.13 -1.91
C PRO A 46 -17.34 -3.35 -2.95
N GLN A 47 -17.17 -2.04 -2.94
CA GLN A 47 -17.80 -1.08 -3.84
C GLN A 47 -16.93 -0.77 -5.07
N GLY A 48 -15.66 -1.16 -5.05
CA GLY A 48 -14.71 -0.94 -6.15
C GLY A 48 -14.21 0.50 -6.27
N ASN A 49 -14.50 1.35 -5.28
CA ASN A 49 -14.10 2.76 -5.22
C ASN A 49 -13.31 3.12 -3.95
N GLU A 50 -12.90 2.12 -3.17
CA GLU A 50 -12.19 2.26 -1.89
C GLU A 50 -10.80 2.85 -2.07
N VAL A 51 -10.16 2.57 -3.21
CA VAL A 51 -8.81 3.04 -3.53
C VAL A 51 -8.86 3.86 -4.82
N LYS A 52 -8.73 5.18 -4.67
CA LYS A 52 -8.67 6.10 -5.82
C LYS A 52 -7.24 6.35 -6.32
N SER A 53 -6.27 6.25 -5.42
CA SER A 53 -4.85 6.43 -5.74
C SER A 53 -3.99 5.68 -4.74
N PHE A 54 -2.87 5.17 -5.19
CA PHE A 54 -1.85 4.53 -4.36
C PHE A 54 -0.62 5.44 -4.31
N THR A 55 -0.03 5.64 -3.14
CA THR A 55 1.25 6.36 -3.01
C THR A 55 2.28 5.38 -2.49
N TRP A 56 3.38 5.26 -3.22
CA TRP A 56 4.48 4.38 -2.89
C TRP A 56 5.73 5.21 -2.61
N GLU A 57 6.37 4.93 -1.47
CA GLU A 57 7.64 5.52 -1.11
C GLU A 57 8.73 4.47 -1.28
N ASP A 58 9.63 4.68 -2.24
CA ASP A 58 10.76 3.80 -2.48
C ASP A 58 11.87 4.08 -1.47
N ASP A 59 11.71 3.60 -0.24
CA ASP A 59 12.65 3.79 0.87
C ASP A 59 13.41 2.52 1.27
N GLY A 60 13.16 1.41 0.58
CA GLY A 60 13.74 0.09 0.87
C GLY A 60 13.13 -0.60 2.08
N LYS A 61 12.06 -0.05 2.66
CA LYS A 61 11.26 -0.68 3.71
C LYS A 61 9.93 -1.14 3.14
N GLN A 62 9.25 -2.01 3.88
CA GLN A 62 7.85 -2.34 3.62
C GLN A 62 7.00 -1.63 4.66
N ASP A 63 6.68 -0.38 4.36
CA ASP A 63 5.81 0.44 5.20
C ASP A 63 4.41 0.48 4.58
N LEU A 64 3.43 -0.04 5.32
CA LEU A 64 2.03 -0.15 4.90
C LEU A 64 1.26 1.07 5.41
N GLU A 65 1.06 2.09 4.58
CA GLU A 65 0.10 3.17 4.85
C GLU A 65 -1.19 2.96 4.03
N ILE A 66 -2.25 2.54 4.70
CA ILE A 66 -3.59 2.40 4.13
C ILE A 66 -4.36 3.68 4.40
N LYS A 67 -4.73 4.40 3.33
CA LYS A 67 -5.72 5.48 3.38
C LYS A 67 -7.02 4.99 2.78
N ALA A 68 -7.94 4.53 3.62
CA ALA A 68 -9.27 4.13 3.18
C ALA A 68 -10.23 5.31 3.38
N SER A 69 -10.99 5.66 2.35
CA SER A 69 -12.06 6.65 2.46
C SER A 69 -13.40 5.93 2.45
N VAL A 70 -14.20 6.06 3.51
CA VAL A 70 -15.56 5.53 3.60
C VAL A 70 -16.51 6.72 3.71
N GLY A 71 -17.18 7.07 2.61
CA GLY A 71 -17.97 8.31 2.52
C GLY A 71 -17.09 9.56 2.69
N ASP A 72 -17.47 10.46 3.61
CA ASP A 72 -16.70 11.67 3.94
C ASP A 72 -15.59 11.44 4.99
N GLN A 73 -15.42 10.21 5.47
CA GLN A 73 -14.43 9.88 6.50
C GLN A 73 -13.20 9.22 5.90
N THR A 74 -12.02 9.78 6.19
CA THR A 74 -10.73 9.19 5.85
C THR A 74 -10.16 8.46 7.07
N ILE A 75 -9.98 7.15 6.96
CA ILE A 75 -9.28 6.33 7.95
C ILE A 75 -7.85 6.13 7.44
N ASN A 76 -6.88 6.70 8.16
CA ASN A 76 -5.46 6.48 7.93
C ASN A 76 -4.99 5.39 8.89
N VAL A 77 -4.56 4.25 8.37
CA VAL A 77 -3.95 3.19 9.16
C VAL A 77 -2.51 2.99 8.68
N LYS A 78 -1.55 3.26 9.57
CA LYS A 78 -0.13 3.07 9.30
C LYS A 78 0.36 1.82 10.04
N PHE A 79 0.83 0.84 9.30
CA PHE A 79 1.50 -0.35 9.80
C PHE A 79 2.95 -0.29 9.31
N SER A 80 3.89 -0.10 10.22
CA SER A 80 5.32 -0.25 9.94
C SER A 80 5.76 -1.61 10.47
N LYS A 81 6.28 -2.47 9.60
CA LYS A 81 6.93 -3.70 10.04
C LYS A 81 8.43 -3.39 10.17
N GLU A 82 8.90 -3.20 11.39
CA GLU A 82 10.35 -3.15 11.61
C GLU A 82 10.96 -4.49 11.18
N PRO A 83 12.09 -4.47 10.44
CA PRO A 83 12.81 -5.70 10.18
C PRO A 83 13.16 -6.33 11.52
N LYS A 84 12.84 -7.62 11.68
CA LYS A 84 13.29 -8.38 12.85
C LYS A 84 14.81 -8.23 12.88
N ALA A 85 15.33 -7.60 13.93
CA ALA A 85 16.73 -7.77 14.26
C ALA A 85 16.96 -9.28 14.37
N ASP A 86 17.86 -9.80 13.55
CA ASP A 86 18.37 -11.16 13.71
C ASP A 86 18.92 -11.26 15.14
N THR A 87 18.17 -11.94 16.01
CA THR A 87 18.74 -12.42 17.27
C THR A 87 19.60 -13.63 16.90
N GLU A 88 20.84 -13.38 16.49
CA GLU A 88 21.92 -14.35 16.58
C GLU A 88 22.25 -14.56 18.06
N GLY A 89 22.30 -15.83 18.51
CA GLY A 89 22.92 -16.24 19.77
C GLY A 89 22.07 -17.12 20.66
#